data_AF-A0A8I1K5A3-F1
#
_entry.id   AF-A0A8I1K5A3-F1
#
_cell.length_a   1.000
_cell.length_b   1.000
_cell.length_c   1.000
_cell.angle_alpha   90.00
_cell.angle_beta   90.00
_cell.angle_gamma   90.00
#
_symmetry.space_group_name_H-M   'P 1'
#
loop_
_entity.id
_entity.type
_entity.pdbx_description
1 polymer ?
#
loop_
_entity_poly.entity_id
_entity_poly.type
_entity_poly.pdbx_seq_one_letter_code
_entity_poly.pdbx_strand_id
1 'polypeptide(L)' 'MRRIQPNQELSRKLEIIGSKLELAANDALGQAKEYQGAELIEVLKLITKLYEDVARLKVISEELKQRDCED' A
#
# COMPACT_ATOMS: atom_id res chain seq x y z
N MET A 1 1.01 18.54 25.41
CA MET A 1 1.33 17.53 24.38
C MET A 1 0.02 17.00 23.82
N ARG A 2 -0.25 17.16 22.50
CA ARG A 2 -1.40 16.49 21.87
C ARG A 2 -1.12 14.99 21.90
N ARG A 3 -1.94 14.22 22.62
CA ARG A 3 -1.93 12.75 22.51
C ARG A 3 -2.46 12.43 21.12
N ILE A 4 -1.60 11.92 20.24
CA ILE A 4 -2.06 11.30 18.99
C ILE A 4 -2.82 10.05 19.43
N GLN A 5 -4.09 9.94 19.04
CA GLN A 5 -4.88 8.75 19.32
C GLN A 5 -4.20 7.54 18.64
N PRO A 6 -4.13 6.36 19.29
CA PRO A 6 -3.41 5.20 18.76
C PRO A 6 -3.82 4.80 17.32
N ASN A 7 -5.09 5.00 16.96
CA ASN A 7 -5.62 4.72 15.64
C ASN A 7 -5.14 5.75 14.58
N GLN A 8 -5.02 7.04 14.91
CA GLN A 8 -4.36 8.02 14.03
C GLN A 8 -2.89 7.68 13.75
N GLU A 9 -2.15 7.25 14.77
CA GLU A 9 -0.75 6.83 14.60
C GLU A 9 -0.65 5.54 13.76
N LEU A 10 -1.57 4.59 13.99
CA LEU A 10 -1.63 3.36 13.19
C LEU A 10 -2.01 3.65 11.74
N SER A 11 -3.03 4.48 11.50
CA SER A 11 -3.44 4.96 10.17
C SER A 11 -2.25 5.58 9.42
N ARG A 12 -1.53 6.50 10.07
CA ARG A 12 -0.33 7.13 9.49
C ARG A 12 0.75 6.11 9.12
N LYS A 13 0.98 5.10 9.96
CA LYS A 13 1.93 4.03 9.66
C LYS A 13 1.49 3.20 8.45
N LEU A 14 0.20 2.87 8.34
CA LEU A 14 -0.33 2.13 7.20
C LEU A 14 -0.22 2.94 5.90
N GLU A 15 -0.43 4.25 5.92
CA GLU A 15 -0.21 5.13 4.76
C GLU A 15 1.25 5.16 4.30
N ILE A 16 2.19 5.24 5.25
CA ILE A 16 3.62 5.21 4.96
C ILE A 16 4.00 3.87 4.33
N ILE A 17 3.50 2.75 4.87
CA ILE A 17 3.75 1.42 4.32
C ILE A 17 3.15 1.30 2.92
N GLY A 18 1.90 1.72 2.73
CA GLY A 18 1.21 1.72 1.45
C GLY A 18 1.96 2.55 0.39
N SER A 19 2.45 3.73 0.76
CA SER A 19 3.22 4.59 -0.15
C SER A 19 4.54 3.97 -0.57
N LYS A 20 5.25 3.31 0.36
CA LYS A 20 6.50 2.59 0.04
C LYS A 20 6.25 1.38 -0.85
N LEU A 21 5.15 0.67 -0.63
CA LEU A 21 4.76 -0.48 -1.43
C LEU A 21 4.36 -0.05 -2.85
N GLU A 22 3.63 1.06 -2.98
CA GLU A 22 3.28 1.68 -4.27
C GLU A 22 4.53 2.11 -5.04
N LEU A 23 5.52 2.71 -4.37
CA LEU A 23 6.81 3.03 -4.99
C LEU A 23 7.52 1.75 -5.49
N ALA A 24 7.61 0.72 -4.64
CA ALA A 24 8.26 -0.54 -5.02
C ALA A 24 7.56 -1.24 -6.19
N ALA A 25 6.22 -1.18 -6.26
CA ALA A 25 5.45 -1.72 -7.37
C ALA A 25 5.71 -0.95 -8.68
N ASN A 26 5.83 0.37 -8.61
CA ASN A 26 6.19 1.21 -9.75
C ASN A 26 7.62 0.93 -10.24
N ASP A 27 8.57 0.80 -9.33
CA ASP A 27 9.96 0.46 -9.67
C ASP A 27 10.05 -0.93 -10.32
N ALA A 28 9.35 -1.92 -9.75
CA ALA A 28 9.26 -3.26 -10.33
C ALA A 28 8.61 -3.25 -11.72
N LEU A 29 7.57 -2.44 -11.93
CA LEU A 29 6.96 -2.26 -13.25
C LEU A 29 7.91 -1.60 -14.25
N GLY A 30 8.74 -0.66 -13.79
CA GLY A 30 9.81 -0.07 -14.59
C GLY A 30 10.82 -1.11 -15.08
N GLN A 31 11.25 -2.00 -14.18
CA GLN A 31 12.16 -3.10 -14.48
C GLN A 31 11.50 -4.21 -15.30
N ALA A 32 10.18 -4.38 -15.18
CA ALA A 32 9.46 -5.45 -15.86
C ALA A 32 9.60 -5.43 -17.39
N LYS A 33 9.94 -4.27 -17.96
CA LYS A 33 10.21 -4.08 -19.39
C LYS A 33 11.35 -4.94 -19.93
N GLU A 34 12.22 -5.46 -19.06
CA GLU A 34 13.34 -6.33 -19.44
C GLU A 34 12.91 -7.80 -19.61
N TYR A 35 11.74 -8.19 -19.06
CA TYR A 35 11.21 -9.55 -19.17
C TYR A 35 10.31 -9.75 -20.38
N GLN A 36 10.16 -11.00 -20.83
CA GLN A 36 9.29 -11.38 -21.95
C GLN A 36 8.54 -12.69 -21.66
N GLY A 37 7.46 -12.91 -22.42
CA GLY A 37 6.72 -14.17 -22.39
C GLY A 37 6.14 -14.52 -21.01
N ALA A 38 6.36 -15.76 -20.57
CA ALA A 38 5.79 -16.27 -19.32
C ALA A 38 6.33 -15.55 -18.07
N GLU A 39 7.62 -15.21 -18.06
CA GLU A 39 8.27 -14.51 -16.95
C GLU A 39 7.68 -13.11 -16.75
N LEU A 40 7.44 -12.37 -17.84
CA LEU A 40 6.76 -11.08 -17.79
C LEU A 40 5.36 -11.20 -17.17
N ILE A 41 4.61 -12.23 -17.55
CA ILE A 41 3.26 -12.46 -17.00
C ILE A 41 3.31 -12.72 -15.49
N GLU A 42 4.27 -13.51 -15.03
CA GLU A 42 4.45 -13.78 -13.60
C GLU A 42 4.84 -12.52 -12.82
N VAL A 43 5.77 -11.72 -13.34
CA VAL A 43 6.16 -10.43 -12.75
C VAL A 43 4.97 -9.47 -12.69
N LEU A 44 4.18 -9.36 -13.76
CA LEU A 44 2.99 -8.50 -13.78
C LEU A 44 1.91 -8.96 -12.77
N LYS A 45 1.74 -10.27 -12.57
CA LYS A 45 0.84 -10.79 -11.51
C LYS A 45 1.31 -10.39 -10.12
N LEU A 46 2.62 -10.47 -9.85
CA LEU A 46 3.19 -10.04 -8.58
C LEU A 46 2.99 -8.53 -8.36
N ILE A 47 3.26 -7.71 -9.38
CA ILE A 47 3.03 -6.25 -9.33
C ILE A 47 1.56 -5.93 -9.06
N THR A 48 0.63 -6.64 -9.72
CA THR A 48 -0.80 -6.48 -9.50
C THR A 48 -1.17 -6.73 -8.04
N LYS A 49 -0.65 -7.81 -7.45
CA LYS A 49 -0.88 -8.13 -6.04
C LYS A 49 -0.34 -7.05 -5.09
N LEU A 50 0.81 -6.43 -5.41
CA LEU A 50 1.33 -5.30 -4.63
C LEU A 50 0.38 -4.11 -4.66
N TYR A 51 -0.21 -3.78 -5.82
CA TYR A 51 -1.21 -2.71 -5.90
C TYR A 51 -2.50 -3.04 -5.14
N GLU A 52 -2.95 -4.30 -5.15
CA GLU A 52 -4.07 -4.75 -4.33
C GLU A 52 -3.78 -4.58 -2.83
N ASP A 53 -2.56 -4.92 -2.39
CA ASP A 53 -2.11 -4.70 -1.02
C ASP A 53 -2.10 -3.21 -0.64
N VAL A 54 -1.62 -2.33 -1.53
CA VAL A 54 -1.70 -0.87 -1.35
C VAL A 54 -3.15 -0.41 -1.18
N ALA A 55 -4.06 -0.88 -2.04
CA ALA A 55 -5.47 -0.53 -1.97
C ALA A 55 -6.10 -0.98 -0.64
N ARG A 56 -5.81 -2.21 -0.18
CA ARG A 56 -6.24 -2.70 1.13
C ARG A 56 -5.75 -1.83 2.28
N LEU A 57 -4.47 -1.45 2.27
CA LEU A 57 -3.89 -0.59 3.31
C LEU A 57 -4.56 0.79 3.33
N LYS A 58 -4.89 1.35 2.17
CA LYS A 58 -5.64 2.62 2.05
C LYS A 58 -7.02 2.50 2.70
N VAL A 59 -7.78 1.43 2.41
CA VAL A 59 -9.09 1.20 3.03
C VAL A 59 -9.00 1.08 4.55
N ILE A 60 -8.09 0.25 5.06
CA ILE A 60 -7.91 0.06 6.52
C ILE A 60 -7.50 1.37 7.20
N SER A 61 -6.63 2.16 6.57
CA SER A 61 -6.22 3.46 7.11
C SER A 61 -7.41 4.41 7.26
N GLU A 62 -8.27 4.48 6.24
CA GLU A 62 -9.47 5.33 6.28
C GLU A 62 -10.48 4.85 7.32
N GLU A 63 -10.69 3.53 7.45
CA GLU A 63 -11.55 2.96 8.49
C GLU A 63 -11.06 3.30 9.90
N LEU A 64 -9.75 3.29 10.15
CA LEU A 64 -9.16 3.68 11.44
C LEU A 64 -9.38 5.16 11.76
N LYS A 65 -9.29 6.05 10.75
CA LYS A 65 -9.57 7.48 10.94
C LYS A 65 -11.03 7.75 11.29
N GLN A 66 -11.95 6.98 10.70
CA GLN A 66 -13.38 7.12 10.94
C GLN A 66 -13.77 6.65 12.34
N ARG A 67 -13.21 5.54 12.81
CA ARG A 67 -13.45 5.02 14.17
C ARG A 67 -12.99 5.98 15.26
N ASP A 68 -11.94 6.77 15.03
CA ASP A 68 -11.51 7.84 15.94
C ASP A 68 -12.46 9.04 16.03
N CYS A 69 -13.42 9.17 15.11
CA CYS A 69 -14.40 10.27 15.11
C CYS A 69 -15.72 9.87 15.79
N GLU A 70 -15.93 8.60 16.13
CA GLU A 70 -17.16 8.07 16.74
C GLU A 70 -17.03 7.86 18.27
N ASP A 71 -15.83 8.00 18.84
CA ASP A 71 -15.51 7.95 20.28
C ASP A 71 -15.31 9.37 20.89
#